data_AF-A0A1I4TT78-F1
#
_entry.id   AF-A0A1I4TT78-F1
#
_cell.length_a   1.000
_cell.length_b   1.000
_cell.length_c   1.000
_cell.angle_alpha   90.00
_cell.angle_beta   90.00
_cell.angle_gamma   90.00
#
_symmetry.space_group_name_H-M   'P 1'
#
loop_
_entity.id
_entity.type
_entity.pdbx_description
1 polymer ?
#
loop_
_entity_poly.entity_id
_entity_poly.type
_entity_poly.pdbx_seq_one_letter_code
_entity_poly.pdbx_strand_id
1 'polypeptide(L)'
;MATLLADPFGRQLLSLLTADYGLPGDPRRRVLRHELQQLQLRAEARNASRSVRMAIRAALSALRAEFPVPCPCPVVPAPVGAERLTGEGEARPAL
;
A
#
# COMPACT_ATOMS: atom_id res chain seq x y z
N MET A 1 -1.13 19.20 4.49
CA MET A 1 -1.31 19.15 3.02
C MET A 1 -0.48 20.19 2.25
N ALA A 2 -0.20 21.38 2.80
CA ALA A 2 0.59 22.43 2.13
C ALA A 2 2.03 22.02 1.71
N THR A 3 2.64 21.06 2.41
CA THR A 3 4.02 20.59 2.15
C THR A 3 4.20 19.87 0.82
N LEU A 4 3.17 19.17 0.31
CA LEU A 4 3.25 18.49 -0.99
C LEU A 4 3.19 19.50 -2.15
N LEU A 5 2.43 20.58 -1.99
CA LEU A 5 2.33 21.63 -3.00
C LEU A 5 3.54 22.58 -2.98
N ALA A 6 4.30 22.62 -1.89
CA ALA A 6 5.55 23.39 -1.83
C ALA A 6 6.73 22.64 -2.48
N ASP A 7 6.72 21.31 -2.42
CA ASP A 7 7.79 20.45 -2.92
C ASP A 7 7.60 20.11 -4.42
N PRO A 8 8.63 20.26 -5.27
CA PRO A 8 8.51 19.95 -6.70
C PRO A 8 8.15 18.47 -6.95
N PHE A 9 8.64 17.55 -6.12
CA PHE A 9 8.29 16.13 -6.22
C PHE A 9 6.86 15.86 -5.76
N GLY A 10 6.37 16.60 -4.77
CA GLY A 10 4.98 16.52 -4.33
C GLY A 10 4.01 17.01 -5.41
N ARG A 11 4.34 18.10 -6.11
CA ARG A 11 3.57 18.55 -7.29
C ARG A 11 3.56 17.53 -8.41
N GLN A 12 4.72 16.93 -8.68
CA GLN A 12 4.85 15.92 -9.72
C GLN A 12 4.05 14.65 -9.38
N LEU A 13 4.08 14.22 -8.11
CA LEU A 13 3.22 13.14 -7.61
C LEU A 13 1.74 13.45 -7.85
N LEU A 14 1.29 14.66 -7.46
CA LEU A 14 -0.11 15.06 -7.65
C LEU A 14 -0.49 15.05 -9.13
N SER A 15 0.36 15.59 -10.01
CA SER A 15 0.16 15.57 -11.45
C SER A 15 -0.05 14.14 -11.99
N LEU A 16 0.81 13.20 -11.57
CA LEU A 16 0.67 11.77 -11.93
C LEU A 16 -0.62 11.15 -11.38
N LEU A 17 -1.06 11.53 -10.18
CA LEU A 17 -2.29 10.97 -9.60
C LEU A 17 -3.56 11.55 -10.22
N THR A 18 -3.51 12.77 -10.75
CA THR A 18 -4.64 13.43 -11.42
C THR A 18 -4.70 13.16 -12.92
N ALA A 19 -3.61 12.67 -13.52
CA ALA A 19 -3.58 12.35 -14.93
C ALA A 19 -4.41 11.08 -15.22
N ASP A 20 -5.02 11.05 -16.40
CA ASP A 20 -5.88 9.95 -16.81
C ASP A 20 -5.05 8.75 -17.30
N TYR A 21 -4.90 7.77 -16.43
CA TYR A 21 -4.23 6.50 -16.72
C TYR A 21 -5.22 5.34 -16.92
N GLY A 22 -6.51 5.64 -17.07
CA GLY A 22 -7.56 4.64 -17.21
C GLY A 22 -7.97 3.98 -15.89
N LEU A 23 -8.85 2.99 -16.01
CA LEU A 23 -9.44 2.25 -14.91
C LEU A 23 -8.46 1.21 -14.32
N PRO A 24 -8.66 0.78 -13.06
CA PRO A 24 -7.93 -0.36 -12.49
C PRO A 24 -7.89 -1.54 -13.46
N GLY A 25 -6.69 -2.07 -13.74
CA GLY A 25 -6.48 -3.15 -14.72
C GLY A 25 -6.01 -2.70 -16.10
N ASP A 26 -6.13 -1.41 -16.45
CA ASP A 26 -5.68 -0.92 -17.76
C ASP A 26 -4.15 -1.00 -17.93
N PRO A 27 -3.66 -1.28 -19.16
CA PRO A 27 -2.23 -1.32 -19.44
C PRO A 27 -1.56 0.05 -19.21
N ARG A 28 -2.31 1.15 -19.37
CA ARG A 28 -1.84 2.52 -19.10
C ARG A 28 -1.46 2.73 -17.63
N ARG A 29 -2.05 1.97 -16.69
CA ARG A 29 -1.64 2.02 -15.28
C ARG A 29 -0.28 1.42 -15.00
N ARG A 30 0.25 0.57 -15.90
CA ARG A 30 1.65 0.13 -15.83
C ARG A 30 2.59 1.30 -16.04
N VAL A 31 2.23 2.25 -16.91
CA VAL A 31 2.97 3.49 -17.13
C VAL A 31 2.94 4.34 -15.87
N LEU A 32 1.77 4.56 -15.26
CA LEU A 32 1.66 5.26 -13.98
C LEU A 32 2.54 4.64 -12.89
N ARG A 33 2.50 3.31 -12.75
CA ARG A 33 3.36 2.59 -11.80
C ARG A 33 4.84 2.84 -12.09
N HIS A 34 5.25 2.78 -13.36
CA HIS A 34 6.63 3.03 -13.75
C HIS A 34 7.06 4.47 -13.41
N GLU A 35 6.24 5.46 -13.76
CA GLU A 35 6.48 6.88 -13.45
C GLU A 35 6.60 7.13 -11.95
N LEU A 36 5.74 6.51 -11.12
CA LEU A 36 5.83 6.62 -9.67
C LEU A 36 7.08 5.96 -9.09
N GLN A 37 7.55 4.85 -9.66
CA GLN A 37 8.82 4.21 -9.27
C GLN A 37 10.01 5.11 -9.63
N GLN A 38 10.02 5.70 -10.83
CA GLN A 38 11.04 6.67 -11.23
C GLN A 38 11.02 7.91 -10.32
N LEU A 39 9.83 8.40 -9.97
CA LEU A 39 9.67 9.52 -9.05
C LEU A 39 10.22 9.17 -7.66
N GLN A 40 9.97 7.96 -7.15
CA GLN A 40 10.53 7.49 -5.88
C GLN A 40 12.06 7.52 -5.90
N LEU A 41 12.69 6.94 -6.93
CA LEU A 41 14.16 6.89 -7.06
C LEU A 41 14.77 8.29 -7.09
N ARG A 42 14.16 9.22 -7.85
CA ARG A 42 14.62 10.61 -7.93
C ARG A 42 14.43 11.35 -6.61
N ALA A 43 13.30 11.12 -5.92
CA ALA A 43 13.03 11.71 -4.62
C ALA A 43 14.00 11.20 -3.54
N GLU A 44 14.38 9.92 -3.58
CA GLU A 44 15.39 9.34 -2.70
C GLU A 44 16.78 9.89 -3.00
N ALA A 45 17.19 9.93 -4.28
CA ALA A 45 18.48 10.47 -4.71
C ALA A 45 18.66 11.95 -4.34
N ARG A 46 17.58 12.74 -4.32
CA ARG A 46 17.59 14.15 -3.91
C ARG A 46 17.20 14.37 -2.45
N ASN A 47 17.10 13.30 -1.66
CA ASN A 47 16.79 13.34 -0.23
C ASN A 47 15.52 14.16 0.09
N ALA A 48 14.47 13.95 -0.71
CA ALA A 48 13.19 14.64 -0.57
C ALA A 48 12.57 14.44 0.82
N SER A 49 11.70 15.37 1.19
CA SER A 49 11.05 15.37 2.50
C SER A 49 10.36 14.03 2.80
N ARG A 50 10.38 13.64 4.08
CA ARG A 50 9.75 12.37 4.53
C ARG A 50 8.28 12.28 4.09
N SER A 51 7.56 13.41 4.12
CA SER A 51 6.16 13.52 3.70
C SER A 51 5.97 13.13 2.24
N VAL A 52 6.82 13.63 1.34
CA VAL A 52 6.78 13.30 -0.09
C VAL A 52 7.09 11.82 -0.30
N ARG A 53 8.15 11.31 0.33
CA ARG A 53 8.52 9.89 0.21
C ARG A 53 7.41 8.96 0.68
N MET A 54 6.74 9.28 1.79
CA MET A 54 5.59 8.52 2.29
C MET A 54 4.40 8.58 1.34
N ALA A 55 4.11 9.75 0.75
CA ALA A 55 3.02 9.90 -0.20
C ALA A 55 3.26 9.08 -1.49
N ILE A 56 4.48 9.10 -2.03
CA ILE A 56 4.85 8.27 -3.20
C ILE A 56 4.69 6.78 -2.86
N ARG A 57 5.14 6.36 -1.68
CA ARG A 57 5.02 4.96 -1.23
C ARG A 57 3.56 4.53 -1.06
N ALA A 58 2.70 5.41 -0.55
CA ALA A 58 1.27 5.16 -0.44
C ALA A 58 0.62 4.98 -1.81
N ALA A 59 0.94 5.85 -2.77
CA ALA A 59 0.46 5.74 -4.16
C ALA A 59 0.88 4.43 -4.83
N LEU A 60 2.15 4.03 -4.68
CA LEU A 60 2.64 2.74 -5.20
C LEU A 60 1.96 1.54 -4.53
N SER A 61 1.63 1.64 -3.24
CA SER A 61 0.94 0.58 -2.51
C SER A 61 -0.51 0.43 -2.97
N ALA A 62 -1.20 1.55 -3.23
CA ALA A 62 -2.55 1.54 -3.79
C ALA A 62 -2.58 0.83 -5.16
N LEU A 63 -1.62 1.13 -6.04
CA LEU A 63 -1.51 0.46 -7.35
C LEU A 63 -1.20 -1.03 -7.26
N ARG A 64 -0.49 -1.49 -6.22
CA ARG A 64 -0.26 -2.92 -5.99
C ARG A 64 -1.51 -3.67 -5.58
N ALA A 65 -2.44 -3.02 -4.87
CA ALA A 65 -3.73 -3.62 -4.53
C ALA A 65 -4.59 -3.89 -5.78
N GLU A 66 -4.40 -3.10 -6.83
CA GLU A 66 -5.16 -3.20 -8.08
C GLU A 66 -4.62 -4.22 -9.07
N PHE A 67 -3.30 -4.46 -9.01
CA PHE A 67 -2.66 -5.56 -9.72
C PHE A 67 -2.15 -6.55 -8.67
N PRO A 68 -3.05 -7.35 -8.07
CA PRO A 68 -2.63 -8.43 -7.20
C PRO A 68 -1.76 -9.36 -8.06
N VAL A 69 -0.44 -9.23 -7.90
CA VAL A 69 0.45 -10.30 -8.29
C VAL A 69 -0.03 -11.49 -7.46
N PRO A 70 -0.27 -12.67 -8.06
CA PRO A 70 -0.56 -13.86 -7.29
C PRO A 70 0.72 -14.23 -6.53
N CYS A 71 0.97 -13.53 -5.42
CA CYS A 71 1.87 -13.97 -4.39
C CYS A 71 1.07 -14.93 -3.50
N PRO A 72 1.52 -16.18 -3.34
CA PRO A 72 0.84 -17.13 -2.47
C PRO A 72 1.18 -16.79 -1.03
N CYS A 73 0.52 -15.81 -0.41
CA CYS A 73 0.65 -15.54 1.03
C CYS A 73 -0.57 -14.74 1.53
N PRO A 74 -1.49 -15.38 2.29
CA PRO A 74 -2.46 -14.66 3.08
C PRO A 74 -1.78 -14.22 4.38
N VAL A 75 -1.57 -12.93 4.58
CA VAL A 75 -1.30 -12.39 5.92
C VAL A 75 -2.48 -11.53 6.30
N VAL A 76 -3.50 -12.21 6.80
CA VAL A 76 -4.50 -11.61 7.68
C VAL A 76 -3.82 -11.46 9.04
N PRO A 77 -3.66 -10.26 9.60
CA PRO A 77 -3.35 -10.14 11.02
C PRO A 77 -4.62 -10.53 11.79
N ALA A 78 -4.67 -11.75 12.30
CA ALA A 78 -5.66 -12.15 13.28
C ALA A 78 -5.52 -11.26 14.51
N PRO A 79 -6.63 -10.74 15.09
CA PRO A 79 -6.54 -9.96 16.31
C PRO A 79 -6.05 -10.86 17.45
N VAL A 80 -4.96 -10.43 18.08
CA VAL A 80 -4.49 -10.93 19.37
C VAL A 80 -5.51 -10.53 20.44
N GLY A 81 -6.18 -11.54 20.98
CA GLY A 81 -6.84 -11.57 22.28
C GLY A 81 -6.92 -13.06 22.64
N ALA A 82 -6.07 -13.61 23.52
CA ALA A 82 -6.23 -13.53 24.98
C ALA A 82 -7.68 -13.97 25.32
N GLU A 83 -7.97 -15.17 25.83
CA GLU A 83 -7.40 -15.81 27.00
C GLU A 83 -7.83 -17.30 27.10
N ARG A 84 -6.94 -18.07 27.76
CA ARG A 84 -7.21 -19.25 28.63
C ARG A 84 -7.51 -20.64 28.04
N LEU A 85 -6.41 -21.37 27.79
CA LEU A 85 -5.94 -22.53 28.58
C LEU A 85 -6.95 -23.22 29.54
N THR A 86 -7.19 -24.52 29.28
CA THR A 86 -6.97 -25.68 30.18
C THR A 86 -8.18 -26.61 30.38
N GLY A 87 -7.90 -27.91 30.23
CA GLY A 87 -8.65 -29.04 30.83
C GLY A 87 -9.38 -29.87 29.79
N GLU A 88 -8.85 -30.97 29.28
CA GLU A 88 -8.84 -32.32 29.89
C GLU A 88 -10.20 -32.78 30.45
N GLY A 89 -10.61 -33.99 30.04
CA GLY A 89 -11.40 -34.88 30.88
C GLY A 89 -12.90 -34.95 30.60
N GLU A 90 -13.32 -36.03 29.95
CA GLU A 90 -14.35 -36.97 30.44
C GLU A 90 -15.59 -36.42 31.19
N ALA A 91 -16.78 -36.59 30.60
CA ALA A 91 -17.92 -37.34 31.16
C ALA A 91 -19.25 -37.03 30.43
N ARG A 92 -19.95 -38.10 30.02
CA ARG A 92 -21.43 -38.13 29.78
C ARG A 92 -22.16 -37.69 31.08
N PRO A 93 -23.44 -37.22 31.08
CA PRO A 93 -24.59 -37.99 30.57
C PRO A 93 -25.86 -37.24 30.07
N ALA A 94 -26.75 -38.08 29.50
CA ALA A 94 -28.22 -38.10 29.50
C ALA A 94 -29.04 -36.92 28.92
N LEU A 95 -29.85 -37.24 27.90
CA LEU A 95 -31.31 -37.41 28.03
C LEU A 95 -31.79 -38.46 27.02
#